data_AF-A0A933M0K5-F1
#
_entry.id   AF-A0A933M0K5-F1
#
_cell.length_a   1.000
_cell.length_b   1.000
_cell.length_c   1.000
_cell.angle_alpha   90.00
_cell.angle_beta   90.00
_cell.angle_gamma   90.00
#
_symmetry.space_group_name_H-M   'P 1'
#
loop_
_entity.id
_entity.type
_entity.pdbx_description
1 polymer ?
#
loop_
_entity_poly.entity_id
_entity_poly.type
_entity_poly.pdbx_seq_one_letter_code
_entity_poly.pdbx_strand_id
1 'polypeptide(L)'
;WWGITPGKTTWIEAQRLLSLLDTGIIENYEIKDNGAIHKVFFPALRTDLSLFRFDMTFDLFVAKDGVVQWINAQSDNYNYRVDKEAIDFVMLWNHYSPQQVLKDYGLPSNVALFVDEGGELYDPHAEIWLLYEEKGLLFIYRGKAMGFRKQDEFFYRVCPLWGNGLMDPFIGIYLRAADNPLPLSRLIYPDVGEPYFSTFTDATGVSIENFRNSMLQKDKTICFDTPREIWESK
;
A
#
# COMPACT_ATOMS: atom_id res chain seq x y z
N TRP A 1 -4.79 14.11 -1.57
CA TRP A 1 -3.69 14.30 -0.60
C TRP A 1 -4.10 15.08 0.66
N TRP A 2 -5.36 15.04 1.11
CA TRP A 2 -5.82 15.67 2.37
C TRP A 2 -5.37 17.13 2.64
N GLY A 3 -4.97 17.86 1.59
CA GLY A 3 -4.39 19.21 1.69
C GLY A 3 -2.93 19.28 2.17
N ILE A 4 -2.27 18.15 2.48
CA ILE A 4 -0.89 18.11 3.00
C ILE A 4 0.08 17.85 1.84
N THR A 5 1.07 18.73 1.69
CA THR A 5 2.13 18.59 0.68
C THR A 5 3.47 18.41 1.38
N PRO A 6 4.08 17.21 1.33
CA PRO A 6 5.41 16.98 1.87
C PRO A 6 6.45 17.96 1.32
N GLY A 7 7.36 18.40 2.20
CA GLY A 7 8.38 19.42 1.92
C GLY A 7 7.86 20.86 1.96
N LYS A 8 6.56 21.08 2.17
CA LYS A 8 5.95 22.42 2.18
C LYS A 8 5.04 22.66 3.37
N THR A 9 4.17 21.70 3.69
CA THR A 9 3.20 21.84 4.77
C THR A 9 3.89 21.65 6.12
N THR A 10 3.71 22.61 7.02
CA THR A 10 4.19 22.50 8.41
C THR A 10 3.34 21.51 9.21
N TRP A 11 3.88 20.97 10.29
CA TRP A 11 3.13 20.11 11.20
C TRP A 11 1.88 20.82 11.76
N ILE A 12 1.97 22.10 12.09
CA ILE A 12 0.82 22.87 12.62
C ILE A 12 -0.31 22.95 11.58
N GLU A 13 0.02 23.17 10.31
CA GLU A 13 -0.96 23.19 9.23
C GLU A 13 -1.55 21.80 8.98
N ALA A 14 -0.70 20.76 8.94
CA ALA A 14 -1.14 19.37 8.80
C ALA A 14 -2.08 18.97 9.93
N GLN A 15 -1.75 19.31 11.18
CA GLN A 15 -2.59 19.04 12.35
C GLN A 15 -3.96 19.72 12.22
N ARG A 16 -4.02 20.97 11.75
CA ARG A 16 -5.30 21.67 11.50
C ARG A 16 -6.13 20.99 10.41
N LEU A 17 -5.49 20.51 9.35
CA LEU A 17 -6.18 19.79 8.27
C LEU A 17 -6.73 18.45 8.77
N LEU A 18 -5.95 17.71 9.55
CA LEU A 18 -6.34 16.42 10.11
C LEU A 18 -7.38 16.56 11.22
N SER A 19 -7.37 17.64 12.00
CA SER A 19 -8.36 17.88 13.05
C SER A 19 -9.77 18.12 12.48
N LEU A 20 -9.90 18.54 11.21
CA LEU A 20 -11.20 18.66 10.55
C LEU A 20 -11.91 17.31 10.36
N LEU A 21 -11.18 16.20 10.50
CA LEU A 21 -11.73 14.84 10.42
C LEU A 21 -12.30 14.34 11.77
N ASP A 22 -12.25 15.19 12.82
CA ASP A 22 -12.97 15.11 14.11
C ASP A 22 -12.90 13.78 14.90
N THR A 23 -11.92 12.91 14.58
CA THR A 23 -11.87 11.55 15.15
C THR A 23 -10.46 11.02 15.43
N GLY A 24 -9.40 11.74 15.06
CA GLY A 24 -8.03 11.24 15.15
C GLY A 24 -7.44 11.21 16.56
N ILE A 25 -6.95 10.04 17.03
CA ILE A 25 -6.03 9.94 18.17
C ILE A 25 -4.62 10.23 17.62
N ILE A 26 -3.93 11.22 18.20
CA ILE A 26 -2.56 11.58 17.80
C ILE A 26 -1.57 11.01 18.82
N GLU A 27 -0.71 10.10 18.35
CA GLU A 27 0.44 9.58 19.08
C GLU A 27 1.72 10.21 18.51
N ASN A 28 2.67 10.56 19.38
CA ASN A 28 3.91 11.23 18.97
C ASN A 28 5.12 10.39 19.38
N TYR A 29 6.02 10.16 18.43
CA TYR A 29 7.26 9.44 18.64
C TYR A 29 8.42 10.35 18.22
N GLU A 30 9.27 10.74 19.19
CA GLU A 30 10.49 11.49 18.86
C GLU A 30 11.53 10.56 18.22
N ILE A 31 12.03 10.95 17.04
CA ILE A 31 13.19 10.30 16.43
C ILE A 31 14.40 11.13 16.80
N LYS A 32 15.22 10.57 17.69
CA LYS A 32 16.46 11.19 18.14
C LYS A 32 17.28 11.68 16.93
N ASP A 33 17.61 12.96 16.97
CA ASP A 33 18.42 13.68 15.98
C ASP A 33 17.82 13.97 14.60
N ASN A 34 16.68 13.39 14.21
CA ASN A 34 16.12 13.54 12.86
C ASN A 34 14.73 14.21 12.78
N GLY A 35 13.96 14.27 13.87
CA GLY A 35 12.62 14.87 13.85
C GLY A 35 11.64 14.09 14.74
N ALA A 36 10.38 14.01 14.32
CA ALA A 36 9.35 13.22 15.00
C ALA A 36 8.44 12.51 13.99
N ILE A 37 7.91 11.35 14.38
CA ILE A 37 6.78 10.73 13.70
C ILE A 37 5.53 11.05 14.51
N HIS A 38 4.54 11.63 13.83
CA HIS A 38 3.21 11.84 14.35
C HIS A 38 2.29 10.81 13.71
N LYS A 39 1.76 9.91 14.53
CA LYS A 39 0.80 8.90 14.12
C LYS A 39 -0.60 9.38 14.44
N VAL A 40 -1.46 9.42 13.44
CA VAL A 40 -2.87 9.81 13.59
C VAL A 40 -3.72 8.60 13.25
N PHE A 41 -4.41 8.10 14.27
CA PHE A 41 -5.32 6.96 14.14
C PHE A 41 -6.75 7.47 14.04
N PHE A 42 -7.42 7.16 12.94
CA PHE A 42 -8.84 7.39 12.77
C PHE A 42 -9.56 6.09 13.18
N PRO A 43 -10.09 6.00 14.41
CA PRO A 43 -10.84 4.84 14.84
C PRO A 43 -11.98 4.62 13.87
N ALA A 44 -12.17 3.38 13.46
CA ALA A 44 -13.26 2.98 12.59
C ALA A 44 -14.55 3.70 12.98
N LEU A 45 -15.21 4.35 12.00
CA LEU A 45 -16.44 5.11 12.20
C LEU A 45 -17.44 4.21 12.95
N ARG A 46 -17.55 4.39 14.26
CA ARG A 46 -18.49 3.66 15.11
C ARG A 46 -19.87 4.23 14.85
N THR A 47 -20.47 3.86 13.74
CA THR A 47 -21.94 3.89 13.66
C THR A 47 -22.45 2.89 14.69
N ASP A 48 -23.53 3.23 15.39
CA ASP A 48 -24.19 2.45 16.45
C ASP A 48 -24.47 0.97 16.09
N LEU A 49 -24.37 0.61 14.81
CA LEU A 49 -24.36 -0.72 14.25
C LEU A 49 -22.92 -1.28 14.10
N SER A 50 -22.35 -1.68 15.24
CA SER A 50 -21.27 -2.64 15.55
C SER A 50 -20.42 -3.42 14.50
N LEU A 51 -20.34 -3.11 13.20
CA LEU A 51 -19.68 -4.00 12.22
C LEU A 51 -18.63 -3.37 11.29
N PHE A 52 -18.43 -2.06 11.23
CA PHE A 52 -17.39 -1.50 10.35
C PHE A 52 -16.11 -1.27 11.15
N ARG A 53 -15.09 -2.11 10.93
CA ARG A 53 -13.76 -1.97 11.55
C ARG A 53 -12.66 -1.96 10.50
N PHE A 54 -12.63 -0.93 9.66
CA PHE A 54 -11.37 -0.60 9.01
C PHE A 54 -10.72 0.53 9.80
N ASP A 55 -9.45 0.32 10.15
CA ASP A 55 -8.64 1.35 10.78
C ASP A 55 -7.95 2.13 9.67
N MET A 56 -7.86 3.45 9.85
CA MET A 56 -7.07 4.30 8.97
C MET A 56 -6.00 4.98 9.82
N THR A 57 -4.74 4.78 9.44
CA THR A 57 -3.58 5.37 10.10
C THR A 57 -2.88 6.31 9.15
N PHE A 58 -2.40 7.41 9.71
CA PHE A 58 -1.46 8.30 9.04
C PHE A 58 -0.22 8.43 9.90
N ASP A 59 0.92 7.98 9.39
CA ASP A 59 2.20 8.30 9.98
C ASP A 59 2.81 9.46 9.19
N LEU A 60 3.07 10.58 9.86
CA LEU A 60 3.69 11.76 9.28
C LEU A 60 5.05 11.95 9.92
N PHE A 61 6.12 11.89 9.14
CA PHE A 61 7.42 12.32 9.61
C PHE A 61 7.59 13.81 9.41
N VAL A 62 7.95 14.48 10.49
CA VAL A 62 8.16 15.92 10.59
C VAL A 62 9.63 16.14 10.94
N ALA A 63 10.34 16.86 10.07
CA ALA A 63 11.73 17.22 10.31
C ALA A 63 11.85 18.24 11.45
N LYS A 64 13.08 18.48 11.93
CA LYS A 64 13.36 19.43 13.02
C LYS A 64 12.93 20.88 12.73
N ASP A 65 12.82 21.25 11.46
CA ASP A 65 12.30 22.55 11.03
C ASP A 65 10.76 22.66 11.11
N GLY A 66 10.08 21.58 11.51
CA GLY A 66 8.64 21.51 11.67
C GLY A 66 7.89 21.24 10.36
N VAL A 67 8.57 20.88 9.27
CA VAL A 67 7.95 20.58 7.97
C VAL A 67 7.71 19.08 7.82
N VAL A 68 6.52 18.70 7.33
CA VAL A 68 6.19 17.30 7.00
C VAL A 68 7.03 16.86 5.81
N GLN A 69 7.80 15.80 5.93
CA GLN A 69 8.72 15.31 4.90
C GLN A 69 8.22 14.07 4.17
N TRP A 70 7.43 13.24 4.85
CA TRP A 70 6.71 12.13 4.23
C TRP A 70 5.45 11.78 5.01
N ILE A 71 4.53 11.11 4.33
CA ILE A 71 3.24 10.64 4.84
C ILE A 71 3.11 9.18 4.43
N ASN A 72 2.76 8.33 5.39
CA ASN A 72 2.30 6.97 5.17
C ASN A 72 0.84 6.91 5.60
N ALA A 73 -0.09 6.80 4.64
CA ALA A 73 -1.49 6.59 4.92
C ALA A 73 -1.82 5.12 4.66
N GLN A 74 -2.26 4.39 5.68
CA GLN A 74 -2.66 3.01 5.55
C GLN A 74 -4.11 2.85 5.95
N SER A 75 -4.79 1.92 5.29
CA SER A 75 -6.05 1.42 5.78
C SER A 75 -6.10 -0.07 5.59
N ASP A 76 -6.51 -0.76 6.65
CA ASP A 76 -6.77 -2.17 6.62
C ASP A 76 -8.14 -2.49 7.25
N ASN A 77 -8.67 -3.66 6.94
CA ASN A 77 -9.71 -4.28 7.75
C ASN A 77 -9.19 -5.59 8.35
N TYR A 78 -8.67 -5.53 9.59
CA TYR A 78 -8.26 -6.69 10.39
C TYR A 78 -9.37 -7.73 10.64
N ASN A 79 -10.65 -7.37 10.48
CA ASN A 79 -11.75 -8.32 10.56
C ASN A 79 -11.96 -8.99 9.20
N TYR A 80 -11.28 -10.13 9.01
CA TYR A 80 -11.42 -11.06 7.88
C TYR A 80 -12.84 -11.66 7.68
N ARG A 81 -13.89 -11.04 8.22
CA ARG A 81 -15.28 -11.44 7.95
C ARG A 81 -15.69 -10.88 6.59
N VAL A 82 -15.28 -11.65 5.59
CA VAL A 82 -15.72 -11.60 4.20
C VAL A 82 -17.25 -11.46 4.19
N ASP A 83 -17.76 -10.53 3.39
CA ASP A 83 -19.06 -10.52 2.70
C ASP A 83 -19.56 -9.08 2.57
N LYS A 84 -19.79 -8.39 3.69
CA LYS A 84 -20.33 -7.02 3.68
C LYS A 84 -19.27 -5.94 3.89
N GLU A 85 -18.33 -6.15 4.81
CA GLU A 85 -17.31 -5.15 5.15
C GLU A 85 -16.27 -4.95 4.03
N ALA A 86 -16.02 -5.98 3.21
CA ALA A 86 -15.19 -5.88 2.02
C ALA A 86 -15.81 -4.95 0.95
N ILE A 87 -17.13 -4.90 0.83
CA ILE A 87 -17.83 -4.02 -0.12
C ILE A 87 -17.63 -2.56 0.29
N ASP A 88 -17.75 -2.24 1.58
CA ASP A 88 -17.61 -0.88 2.08
C ASP A 88 -16.16 -0.35 1.95
N PHE A 89 -15.16 -1.19 2.24
CA PHE A 89 -13.76 -0.85 1.99
C PHE A 89 -13.51 -0.53 0.52
N VAL A 90 -13.96 -1.42 -0.38
CA VAL A 90 -13.81 -1.29 -1.83
C VAL A 90 -14.46 -0.02 -2.34
N MET A 91 -15.66 0.33 -1.84
CA MET A 91 -16.37 1.55 -2.22
C MET A 91 -15.63 2.80 -1.74
N LEU A 92 -15.21 2.84 -0.48
CA LEU A 92 -14.53 4.01 0.10
C LEU A 92 -13.20 4.30 -0.61
N TRP A 93 -12.45 3.25 -0.90
CA TRP A 93 -11.11 3.35 -1.49
C TRP A 93 -11.11 3.17 -3.01
N ASN A 94 -12.27 3.16 -3.68
CA ASN A 94 -12.37 2.90 -5.12
C ASN A 94 -11.57 3.89 -5.98
N HIS A 95 -11.48 5.15 -5.54
CA HIS A 95 -10.66 6.19 -6.19
C HIS A 95 -9.15 5.87 -6.15
N TYR A 96 -8.73 5.00 -5.24
CA TYR A 96 -7.37 4.52 -5.07
C TYR A 96 -7.22 3.05 -5.45
N SER A 97 -8.18 2.47 -6.19
CA SER A 97 -8.00 1.12 -6.75
C SER A 97 -6.80 1.08 -7.69
N PRO A 98 -6.13 -0.08 -7.86
CA PRO A 98 -5.00 -0.22 -8.79
C PRO A 98 -5.30 0.30 -10.19
N GLN A 99 -6.49 -0.01 -10.72
CA GLN A 99 -6.94 0.42 -12.04
C GLN A 99 -7.09 1.94 -12.12
N GLN A 100 -7.69 2.55 -11.11
CA GLN A 100 -7.90 3.99 -11.07
C GLN A 100 -6.57 4.73 -10.92
N VAL A 101 -5.65 4.24 -10.08
CA VAL A 101 -4.30 4.80 -9.93
C VAL A 101 -3.51 4.72 -11.25
N LEU A 102 -3.50 3.57 -11.93
CA LEU A 102 -2.83 3.42 -13.23
C LEU A 102 -3.45 4.28 -14.35
N LYS A 103 -4.73 4.62 -14.22
CA LYS A 103 -5.44 5.52 -15.14
C LYS A 103 -5.07 6.99 -14.87
N ASP A 104 -5.04 7.40 -13.61
CA ASP A 104 -4.86 8.80 -13.22
C ASP A 104 -3.38 9.23 -13.22
N TYR A 105 -2.47 8.34 -12.83
CA TYR A 105 -1.04 8.64 -12.70
C TYR A 105 -0.19 8.12 -13.86
N GLY A 106 -0.75 7.28 -14.73
CA GLY A 106 -0.08 6.77 -15.92
C GLY A 106 0.77 5.53 -15.65
N LEU A 107 1.91 5.43 -16.35
CA LEU A 107 2.85 4.32 -16.17
C LEU A 107 3.69 4.57 -14.90
N PRO A 108 3.74 3.64 -13.94
CA PRO A 108 4.65 3.76 -12.82
C PRO A 108 6.10 3.62 -13.30
N SER A 109 7.05 4.24 -12.59
CA SER A 109 8.48 4.11 -12.89
C SER A 109 9.00 2.72 -12.56
N ASN A 110 8.36 2.04 -11.60
CA ASN A 110 8.60 0.64 -11.29
C ASN A 110 7.33 0.00 -10.72
N VAL A 111 7.18 -1.30 -10.93
CA VAL A 111 6.20 -2.13 -10.22
C VAL A 111 7.02 -3.17 -9.47
N ALA A 112 6.82 -3.28 -8.17
CA ALA A 112 7.44 -4.34 -7.38
C ALA A 112 6.40 -5.37 -6.98
N LEU A 113 6.85 -6.61 -6.85
CA LEU A 113 6.10 -7.72 -6.32
C LEU A 113 6.84 -8.25 -5.09
N PHE A 114 6.10 -8.45 -4.02
CA PHE A 114 6.51 -9.22 -2.86
C PHE A 114 5.56 -10.40 -2.72
N VAL A 115 6.11 -11.58 -2.40
CA VAL A 115 5.33 -12.74 -2.02
C VAL A 115 5.92 -13.28 -0.72
N ASP A 116 5.09 -13.33 0.31
CA ASP A 116 5.38 -14.06 1.54
C ASP A 116 4.72 -15.44 1.40
N GLU A 117 5.53 -16.50 1.54
CA GLU A 117 5.04 -17.88 1.47
C GLU A 117 4.08 -18.22 2.61
N GLY A 118 4.06 -17.39 3.66
CA GLY A 118 3.37 -17.70 4.89
C GLY A 118 4.11 -18.77 5.70
N GLY A 119 3.68 -18.94 6.94
CA GLY A 119 4.08 -20.09 7.77
C GLY A 119 3.10 -21.25 7.64
N GLU A 120 3.30 -22.32 8.40
CA GLU A 120 2.39 -23.49 8.44
C GLU A 120 0.92 -23.15 8.74
N LEU A 121 0.66 -21.96 9.29
CA LEU A 121 -0.65 -21.50 9.74
C LEU A 121 -1.27 -20.40 8.87
N TYR A 122 -0.57 -19.92 7.84
CA TYR A 122 -1.01 -18.77 7.05
C TYR A 122 -0.93 -19.07 5.55
N ASP A 123 -1.98 -18.71 4.82
CA ASP A 123 -1.96 -18.75 3.37
C ASP A 123 -0.90 -17.76 2.84
N PRO A 124 -0.21 -18.09 1.73
CA PRO A 124 0.71 -17.16 1.09
C PRO A 124 0.00 -15.85 0.72
N HIS A 125 0.68 -14.72 0.91
CA HIS A 125 0.18 -13.42 0.53
C HIS A 125 1.15 -12.71 -0.40
N ALA A 126 0.62 -11.79 -1.19
CA ALA A 126 1.40 -10.99 -2.11
C ALA A 126 1.08 -9.51 -1.93
N GLU A 127 2.08 -8.69 -2.17
CA GLU A 127 1.92 -7.25 -2.28
C GLU A 127 2.40 -6.77 -3.64
N ILE A 128 1.58 -5.92 -4.27
CA ILE A 128 1.94 -5.21 -5.50
C ILE A 128 2.15 -3.75 -5.16
N TRP A 129 3.33 -3.25 -5.49
CA TRP A 129 3.74 -1.89 -5.21
C TRP A 129 3.82 -1.12 -6.52
N LEU A 130 3.10 -0.02 -6.63
CA LEU A 130 3.17 0.90 -7.77
C LEU A 130 4.03 2.10 -7.37
N LEU A 131 5.26 2.17 -7.89
CA LEU A 131 6.22 3.21 -7.55
C LEU A 131 6.19 4.30 -8.64
N TYR A 132 5.92 5.53 -8.25
CA TYR A 132 6.04 6.73 -9.09
C TYR A 132 7.14 7.63 -8.51
N GLU A 133 8.39 7.25 -8.72
CA GLU A 133 9.57 7.87 -8.10
C GLU A 133 9.63 9.39 -8.32
N GLU A 134 9.43 9.82 -9.58
CA GLU A 134 9.44 11.23 -9.97
C GLU A 134 8.29 12.04 -9.35
N LYS A 135 7.19 11.37 -8.96
CA LYS A 135 6.05 12.00 -8.30
C LYS A 135 6.15 11.93 -6.78
N GLY A 136 7.11 11.15 -6.25
CA GLY A 136 7.21 10.87 -4.83
C GLY A 136 6.00 10.13 -4.28
N LEU A 137 5.38 9.23 -5.07
CA LEU A 137 4.18 8.49 -4.68
C LEU A 137 4.39 6.98 -4.78
N LEU A 138 3.90 6.26 -3.78
CA LEU A 138 3.90 4.80 -3.76
C LEU A 138 2.55 4.29 -3.27
N PHE A 139 2.00 3.32 -4.00
CA PHE A 139 0.77 2.62 -3.63
C PHE A 139 1.07 1.15 -3.40
N ILE A 140 0.61 0.61 -2.28
CA ILE A 140 0.76 -0.80 -1.92
C ILE A 140 -0.62 -1.42 -1.85
N TYR A 141 -0.75 -2.56 -2.50
CA TYR A 141 -1.95 -3.37 -2.51
C TYR A 141 -1.59 -4.77 -2.04
N ARG A 142 -2.38 -5.33 -1.10
CA ARG A 142 -2.19 -6.70 -0.62
C ARG A 142 -3.26 -7.61 -1.17
N GLY A 143 -2.92 -8.87 -1.39
CA GLY A 143 -3.87 -9.91 -1.71
C GLY A 143 -3.30 -11.30 -1.50
N LYS A 144 -4.10 -12.30 -1.82
CA LYS A 144 -3.72 -13.70 -1.69
C LYS A 144 -2.80 -14.12 -2.83
N ALA A 145 -1.83 -14.96 -2.51
CA ALA A 145 -1.04 -15.67 -3.49
C ALA A 145 -1.47 -17.15 -3.49
N MET A 146 -1.87 -17.68 -4.64
CA MET A 146 -2.33 -19.06 -4.76
C MET A 146 -1.21 -19.93 -5.33
N GLY A 147 -0.72 -20.88 -4.53
CA GLY A 147 0.27 -21.85 -4.97
C GLY A 147 -0.32 -22.86 -5.97
N PHE A 148 0.38 -23.12 -7.05
CA PHE A 148 0.02 -24.17 -8.02
C PHE A 148 1.26 -24.74 -8.69
N ARG A 149 1.13 -25.94 -9.27
CA ARG A 149 2.20 -26.56 -10.07
C ARG A 149 1.89 -26.45 -11.56
N LYS A 150 2.91 -26.11 -12.34
CA LYS A 150 2.88 -26.17 -13.80
C LYS A 150 4.01 -27.08 -14.23
N GLN A 151 3.66 -28.27 -14.72
CA GLN A 151 4.62 -29.37 -14.90
C GLN A 151 5.26 -29.72 -13.54
N ASP A 152 6.58 -29.66 -13.42
CA ASP A 152 7.32 -30.00 -12.19
C ASP A 152 7.72 -28.78 -11.34
N GLU A 153 7.44 -27.57 -11.83
CA GLU A 153 7.76 -26.30 -11.16
C GLU A 153 6.56 -25.78 -10.36
N PHE A 154 6.84 -25.17 -9.20
CA PHE A 154 5.84 -24.52 -8.35
C PHE A 154 5.81 -23.02 -8.62
N PHE A 155 4.61 -22.47 -8.73
CA PHE A 155 4.36 -21.05 -8.97
C PHE A 155 3.38 -20.51 -7.94
N TYR A 156 3.48 -19.21 -7.67
CA TYR A 156 2.41 -18.44 -7.06
C TYR A 156 1.63 -17.68 -8.13
N ARG A 157 0.31 -17.68 -8.01
CA ARG A 157 -0.61 -16.86 -8.81
C ARG A 157 -1.13 -15.71 -7.98
N VAL A 158 -0.91 -14.48 -8.46
CA VAL A 158 -1.36 -13.24 -7.83
C VAL A 158 -2.39 -12.55 -8.72
N CYS A 159 -3.56 -12.24 -8.17
CA CYS A 159 -4.67 -11.64 -8.92
C CYS A 159 -5.08 -10.30 -8.27
N PRO A 160 -4.50 -9.16 -8.68
CA PRO A 160 -4.77 -7.82 -8.10
C PRO A 160 -6.11 -7.24 -8.54
N LEU A 161 -7.20 -7.98 -8.35
CA LEU A 161 -8.52 -7.49 -8.64
C LEU A 161 -9.16 -6.83 -7.41
N TRP A 162 -9.42 -5.53 -7.55
CA TRP A 162 -10.15 -4.76 -6.56
C TRP A 162 -11.57 -5.32 -6.39
N GLY A 163 -11.93 -5.74 -5.17
CA GLY A 163 -13.30 -6.11 -4.81
C GLY A 163 -13.81 -7.48 -5.22
N ASN A 164 -12.95 -8.41 -5.65
CA ASN A 164 -13.35 -9.79 -5.96
C ASN A 164 -13.06 -10.81 -4.83
N GLY A 165 -12.59 -10.34 -3.67
CA GLY A 165 -12.23 -11.19 -2.52
C GLY A 165 -10.86 -11.88 -2.62
N LEU A 166 -10.10 -11.68 -3.71
CA LEU A 166 -8.70 -12.13 -3.82
C LEU A 166 -7.71 -11.06 -3.36
N MET A 167 -8.11 -9.79 -3.40
CA MET A 167 -7.37 -8.72 -2.72
C MET A 167 -7.84 -8.60 -1.27
N ASP A 168 -6.89 -8.44 -0.38
CA ASP A 168 -7.18 -8.11 1.00
C ASP A 168 -7.70 -6.66 1.05
N PRO A 169 -8.57 -6.32 2.00
CA PRO A 169 -9.02 -4.95 2.23
C PRO A 169 -7.88 -4.13 2.87
N PHE A 170 -6.79 -3.96 2.13
CA PHE A 170 -5.60 -3.23 2.53
C PHE A 170 -5.16 -2.30 1.42
N ILE A 171 -4.82 -1.06 1.80
CA ILE A 171 -4.13 -0.12 0.94
C ILE A 171 -3.10 0.66 1.75
N GLY A 172 -1.88 0.75 1.22
CA GLY A 172 -0.84 1.65 1.69
C GLY A 172 -0.60 2.75 0.67
N ILE A 173 -0.56 4.00 1.10
CA ILE A 173 -0.30 5.16 0.25
C ILE A 173 0.80 5.99 0.89
N TYR A 174 1.94 6.08 0.20
CA TYR A 174 3.11 6.77 0.67
C TYR A 174 3.38 8.00 -0.20
N LEU A 175 3.70 9.09 0.47
CA LEU A 175 4.11 10.35 -0.13
C LEU A 175 5.41 10.83 0.48
N ARG A 176 6.29 11.39 -0.34
CA ARG A 176 7.48 12.11 0.13
C ARG A 176 7.62 13.47 -0.53
N ALA A 177 8.43 14.33 0.08
CA ALA A 177 8.85 15.57 -0.54
C ALA A 177 9.63 15.27 -1.84
N ALA A 178 9.49 16.15 -2.84
CA ALA A 178 10.08 15.94 -4.17
C ALA A 178 11.62 15.95 -4.15
N ASP A 179 12.21 16.63 -3.17
CA ASP A 179 13.64 16.73 -2.92
C ASP A 179 14.17 15.68 -1.92
N ASN A 180 13.29 14.80 -1.42
CA ASN A 180 13.71 13.75 -0.49
C ASN A 180 14.57 12.71 -1.24
N PRO A 181 15.84 12.51 -0.84
CA PRO A 181 16.75 11.61 -1.55
C PRO A 181 16.49 10.12 -1.29
N LEU A 182 15.69 9.78 -0.27
CA LEU A 182 15.40 8.39 0.09
C LEU A 182 14.43 7.76 -0.91
N PRO A 183 14.79 6.68 -1.62
CA PRO A 183 13.90 6.03 -2.58
C PRO A 183 12.59 5.59 -1.92
N LEU A 184 11.49 5.57 -2.67
CA LEU A 184 10.16 5.30 -2.12
C LEU A 184 10.08 3.97 -1.37
N SER A 185 10.79 2.95 -1.86
CA SER A 185 10.86 1.64 -1.23
C SER A 185 11.36 1.69 0.23
N ARG A 186 12.26 2.63 0.56
CA ARG A 186 12.81 2.78 1.92
C ARG A 186 11.82 3.43 2.90
N LEU A 187 10.71 3.99 2.42
CA LEU A 187 9.69 4.59 3.30
C LEU A 187 8.82 3.54 4.01
N ILE A 188 8.76 2.32 3.49
CA ILE A 188 7.91 1.25 4.04
C ILE A 188 8.59 0.60 5.25
N TYR A 189 9.91 0.43 5.18
CA TYR A 189 10.72 -0.23 6.21
C TYR A 189 12.03 0.53 6.45
N PRO A 190 11.98 1.72 7.07
CA PRO A 190 13.17 2.53 7.29
C PRO A 190 14.24 1.79 8.13
N ASP A 191 13.81 0.89 9.02
CA ASP A 191 14.67 0.21 10.00
C ASP A 191 15.01 -1.25 9.64
N VAL A 192 14.40 -1.83 8.60
CA VAL A 192 14.43 -3.30 8.35
C VAL A 192 15.37 -3.69 7.18
N GLY A 193 16.18 -2.76 6.67
CA GLY A 193 17.07 -3.01 5.53
C GLY A 193 16.40 -2.70 4.18
N GLU A 194 16.90 -3.28 3.08
CA GLU A 194 16.18 -3.16 1.81
C GLU A 194 14.93 -4.03 1.86
N PRO A 195 13.74 -3.47 1.57
CA PRO A 195 12.54 -4.27 1.57
C PRO A 195 12.71 -5.40 0.58
N TYR A 196 12.36 -6.61 1.02
CA TYR A 196 12.50 -7.76 0.17
C TYR A 196 11.41 -7.76 -0.89
N PHE A 197 11.72 -7.33 -2.11
CA PHE A 197 10.83 -7.44 -3.27
C PHE A 197 11.66 -7.75 -4.52
N SER A 198 10.97 -8.24 -5.55
CA SER A 198 11.50 -8.34 -6.90
C SER A 198 10.80 -7.31 -7.79
N THR A 199 11.46 -6.86 -8.87
CA THR A 199 10.72 -6.09 -9.87
C THR A 199 9.66 -7.00 -10.49
N PHE A 200 8.52 -6.42 -10.88
CA PHE A 200 7.41 -7.19 -11.43
C PHE A 200 7.83 -7.92 -12.71
N THR A 201 8.65 -7.27 -13.55
CA THR A 201 9.20 -7.85 -14.76
C THR A 201 10.09 -9.05 -14.45
N ASP A 202 11.00 -8.95 -13.47
CA ASP A 202 11.87 -10.06 -13.11
C ASP A 202 11.08 -11.20 -12.45
N ALA A 203 10.06 -10.86 -11.66
CA ALA A 203 9.25 -11.85 -10.95
C ALA A 203 8.27 -12.63 -11.84
N THR A 204 7.75 -12.00 -12.90
CA THR A 204 6.64 -12.55 -13.71
C THR A 204 6.96 -12.69 -15.20
N GLY A 205 8.06 -12.08 -15.66
CA GLY A 205 8.37 -11.91 -17.08
C GLY A 205 7.49 -10.89 -17.80
N VAL A 206 6.60 -10.18 -17.10
CA VAL A 206 5.65 -9.22 -17.69
C VAL A 206 6.19 -7.80 -17.57
N SER A 207 6.31 -7.09 -18.70
CA SER A 207 6.73 -5.67 -18.69
C SER A 207 5.70 -4.77 -17.99
N ILE A 208 6.15 -3.61 -17.51
CA ILE A 208 5.30 -2.64 -16.80
C ILE A 208 4.15 -2.14 -17.71
N GLU A 209 4.40 -1.96 -19.01
CA GLU A 209 3.37 -1.58 -19.98
C GLU A 209 2.31 -2.67 -20.15
N ASN A 210 2.74 -3.94 -20.23
CA ASN A 210 1.82 -5.07 -20.35
C ASN A 210 1.03 -5.29 -19.05
N PHE A 211 1.66 -5.10 -17.89
CA PHE A 211 0.99 -5.08 -16.60
C PHE A 211 -0.11 -4.00 -16.60
N ARG A 212 0.24 -2.75 -16.90
CA ARG A 212 -0.73 -1.63 -16.96
C ARG A 212 -1.86 -1.92 -17.94
N ASN A 213 -1.54 -2.32 -19.16
CA ASN A 213 -2.54 -2.59 -20.19
C ASN A 213 -3.49 -3.71 -19.78
N SER A 214 -2.98 -4.75 -19.13
CA SER A 214 -3.81 -5.85 -18.61
C SER A 214 -4.72 -5.37 -17.49
N MET A 215 -4.19 -4.64 -16.51
CA MET A 215 -4.95 -4.09 -15.39
C MET A 215 -6.07 -3.14 -15.82
N LEU A 216 -5.90 -2.42 -16.93
CA LEU A 216 -6.91 -1.51 -17.47
C LEU A 216 -7.99 -2.21 -18.32
N GLN A 217 -7.88 -3.52 -18.57
CA GLN A 217 -8.94 -4.27 -19.25
C GLN A 217 -10.14 -4.45 -18.32
N LYS A 218 -11.32 -4.03 -18.78
CA LYS A 218 -12.57 -4.24 -18.05
C LYS A 218 -12.99 -5.71 -18.08
N ASP A 219 -13.67 -6.14 -17.03
CA ASP A 219 -14.42 -7.41 -16.92
C ASP A 219 -13.58 -8.70 -17.07
N LYS A 220 -12.27 -8.61 -16.88
CA LYS A 220 -11.39 -9.78 -16.84
C LYS A 220 -10.63 -9.86 -15.54
N THR A 221 -10.69 -11.04 -14.93
CA THR A 221 -9.73 -11.42 -13.89
C THR A 221 -8.36 -11.59 -14.52
N ILE A 222 -7.48 -10.65 -14.21
CA ILE A 222 -6.07 -10.70 -14.58
C ILE A 222 -5.29 -11.26 -13.41
N CYS A 223 -4.50 -12.28 -13.69
CA CYS A 223 -3.59 -12.88 -12.74
C CYS A 223 -2.20 -13.00 -13.37
N PHE A 224 -1.19 -12.98 -12.51
CA PHE A 224 0.20 -13.08 -12.89
C PHE A 224 0.83 -14.24 -12.12
N ASP A 225 1.63 -15.02 -12.83
CA ASP A 225 2.31 -16.18 -12.27
C ASP A 225 3.76 -15.79 -11.98
N THR A 226 4.30 -16.23 -10.84
CA THR A 226 5.69 -16.01 -10.45
C THR A 226 6.28 -17.31 -9.91
N PRO A 227 7.49 -17.73 -10.34
CA PRO A 227 8.13 -18.95 -9.84
C PRO A 227 8.31 -18.90 -8.33
N ARG A 228 8.12 -20.02 -7.63
CA ARG A 228 8.34 -20.08 -6.17
C ARG A 228 9.81 -19.84 -5.78
N GLU A 229 10.72 -20.41 -6.56
CA GLU A 229 12.16 -20.44 -6.28
C GLU A 229 12.80 -19.06 -6.05
N ILE A 230 12.24 -18.00 -6.66
CA ILE A 230 12.76 -16.64 -6.47
C ILE A 230 12.42 -16.09 -5.07
N TRP A 231 11.48 -16.73 -4.37
CA TRP A 231 10.99 -16.39 -3.03
C TRP A 231 11.59 -17.25 -1.92
N GLU A 232 11.99 -18.50 -2.21
CA GLU A 232 12.47 -19.50 -1.21
C GLU A 232 13.80 -19.16 -0.52
N SER A 233 14.58 -18.22 -1.06
CA SER A 233 15.99 -18.01 -0.68
C SER A 233 16.27 -16.76 0.14
N LYS A 234 15.25 -16.05 0.63
CA LYS A 234 15.41 -14.69 1.12
C LYS A 234 14.50 -14.36 2.30
#